data_AF-A0A2T9Z737-F1
#
_entry.id   AF-A0A2T9Z737-F1
#
_cell.length_a   1.000
_cell.length_b   1.000
_cell.length_c   1.000
_cell.angle_alpha   90.00
_cell.angle_beta   90.00
_cell.angle_gamma   90.00
#
_symmetry.space_group_name_H-M   'P 1'
#
loop_
_entity.id
_entity.type
_entity.pdbx_description
1 polymer ?
#
loop_
_entity_poly.entity_id
_entity_poly.type
_entity_poly.pdbx_seq_one_letter_code
_entity_poly.pdbx_strand_id
1 'polypeptide(L)'
;MSAKPVIYVIYYSMYGHIATLGDSIVKGLEKSGSVDVKVFQVPETLDSTVLQVMTAPPKREGVPVITPAELPKADAYLFGIPTRFGTAPAQIKAFWDATGQLWQKGELAGKMAGIFFSTASQSGGQESTAWTFLPNLVHHQIIFVPLGYSKAFGLLTDSSQVTGGSAYGAGTVAGGDGSRQSSKAELEIAEIHGEYFASVVAKYHGCIRHLTMSTTDPSAAKPDSFAIGSISKRDRSGSGDEATPVYPVKHPTVSYAGAAKGRPAAQSSNLFNYYSTSNSKNYQKNQQNPTKQQKNVKTQKPLKN
;
A
#
# COMPACT_ATOMS: atom_id res chain seq x y z
N MET A 1 5.28 -34.53 -4.90
CA MET A 1 5.67 -33.19 -4.40
C MET A 1 4.41 -32.36 -4.29
N SER A 2 4.18 -31.66 -3.17
CA SER A 2 3.04 -30.73 -3.06
C SER A 2 3.17 -29.63 -4.11
N ALA A 3 2.04 -29.16 -4.66
CA ALA A 3 2.04 -28.00 -5.54
C ALA A 3 2.64 -26.78 -4.81
N LYS A 4 3.48 -26.02 -5.52
CA LYS A 4 4.09 -24.79 -5.01
C LYS A 4 3.02 -23.69 -4.99
N PRO A 5 3.03 -22.80 -3.98
CA PRO A 5 2.15 -21.65 -4.01
C PRO A 5 2.50 -20.73 -5.18
N VAL A 6 1.48 -20.13 -5.79
CA VAL A 6 1.61 -19.29 -6.97
C VAL A 6 1.56 -17.82 -6.57
N ILE A 7 2.58 -17.06 -6.95
CA ILE A 7 2.71 -15.64 -6.66
C ILE A 7 2.56 -14.83 -7.95
N TYR A 8 1.69 -13.83 -7.94
CA TYR A 8 1.55 -12.88 -9.05
C TYR A 8 2.31 -11.60 -8.77
N VAL A 9 3.23 -11.22 -9.64
CA VAL A 9 3.80 -9.87 -9.68
C VAL A 9 2.93 -9.03 -10.60
N ILE A 10 2.12 -8.14 -10.02
CA ILE A 10 1.13 -7.33 -10.72
C ILE A 10 1.60 -5.89 -10.67
N TYR A 11 1.79 -5.24 -11.82
CA TYR A 11 2.29 -3.87 -11.83
C TYR A 11 1.65 -2.97 -12.85
N TYR A 12 1.68 -1.68 -12.57
CA TYR A 12 1.54 -0.65 -13.60
C TYR A 12 2.87 0.05 -13.80
N SER A 13 3.31 0.24 -15.04
CA SER A 13 4.52 0.98 -15.36
C SER A 13 4.27 1.90 -16.55
N MET A 14 4.48 3.20 -16.36
CA MET A 14 4.41 4.18 -17.44
C MET A 14 5.75 4.25 -18.17
N TYR A 15 6.84 4.46 -17.43
CA TYR A 15 8.17 4.75 -17.97
C TYR A 15 9.21 3.65 -17.66
N GLY A 16 8.79 2.40 -17.48
CA GLY A 16 9.71 1.26 -17.31
C GLY A 16 10.22 0.99 -15.89
N HIS A 17 10.45 2.00 -15.04
CA HIS A 17 11.06 1.85 -13.70
C HIS A 17 10.46 0.73 -12.83
N ILE A 18 9.13 0.67 -12.73
CA ILE A 18 8.44 -0.38 -11.95
C ILE A 18 8.64 -1.76 -12.58
N ALA A 19 8.66 -1.86 -13.91
CA ALA A 19 8.90 -3.13 -14.59
C ALA A 19 10.33 -3.62 -14.35
N THR A 20 11.32 -2.72 -14.41
CA THR A 20 12.73 -3.03 -14.11
C THR A 20 12.90 -3.48 -12.65
N LEU A 21 12.28 -2.78 -11.70
CA LEU A 21 12.31 -3.18 -10.29
C LEU A 21 11.57 -4.52 -10.06
N GLY A 22 10.48 -4.74 -10.81
CA GLY A 22 9.72 -5.98 -10.84
C GLY A 22 10.54 -7.18 -11.33
N ASP A 23 11.46 -7.00 -12.28
CA ASP A 23 12.36 -8.07 -12.70
C ASP A 23 13.27 -8.55 -11.56
N SER A 24 13.78 -7.62 -10.74
CA SER A 24 14.55 -7.98 -9.55
C SER A 24 13.70 -8.68 -8.49
N ILE A 25 12.44 -8.25 -8.31
CA ILE A 25 11.48 -8.95 -7.46
C ILE A 25 11.28 -10.39 -7.93
N VAL A 26 11.07 -10.61 -9.24
CA VAL A 26 10.90 -11.95 -9.83
C VAL A 26 12.13 -12.81 -9.58
N LYS A 27 13.34 -12.29 -9.82
CA LYS A 27 14.60 -13.00 -9.50
C LYS A 27 14.64 -13.44 -8.04
N GLY A 28 14.26 -12.56 -7.12
CA GLY A 28 14.20 -12.86 -5.68
C GLY A 28 13.20 -13.97 -5.36
N LEU A 29 11.99 -13.91 -5.92
CA LEU A 29 10.94 -14.91 -5.73
C LEU A 29 11.39 -16.31 -6.19
N GLU A 30 12.00 -16.38 -7.38
CA GLU A 30 12.38 -17.63 -8.03
C GLU A 30 13.64 -18.28 -7.41
N LYS A 31 14.47 -17.48 -6.72
CA LYS A 31 15.78 -17.89 -6.17
C LYS A 31 15.75 -19.16 -5.32
N SER A 32 14.69 -19.34 -4.53
CA SER A 32 14.54 -20.52 -3.65
C SER A 32 13.91 -21.73 -4.34
N GLY A 33 13.30 -21.53 -5.52
CA GLY A 33 12.49 -22.54 -6.20
C GLY A 33 11.24 -22.99 -5.43
N SER A 34 10.86 -22.30 -4.35
CA SER A 34 9.78 -22.71 -3.44
C SER A 34 8.37 -22.25 -3.85
N VAL A 35 8.29 -21.37 -4.85
CA VAL A 35 7.05 -20.76 -5.36
C VAL A 35 7.06 -20.78 -6.89
N ASP A 36 5.87 -20.70 -7.50
CA ASP A 36 5.73 -20.43 -8.93
C ASP A 36 5.36 -18.96 -9.14
N VAL A 37 5.92 -18.31 -10.16
CA VAL A 37 5.74 -16.88 -10.39
C VAL A 37 5.05 -16.62 -11.72
N LYS A 38 4.10 -15.68 -11.72
CA LYS A 38 3.52 -15.13 -12.96
C LYS A 38 3.55 -13.60 -12.89
N VAL A 39 3.78 -12.96 -14.03
CA VAL A 39 3.90 -11.51 -14.13
C VAL A 39 2.74 -10.97 -14.95
N PHE A 40 2.13 -9.89 -14.48
CA PHE A 40 1.02 -9.23 -15.16
C PHE A 40 1.13 -7.71 -15.15
N GLN A 41 0.60 -7.09 -16.20
CA GLN A 41 0.40 -5.66 -16.32
C GLN A 41 -1.04 -5.28 -15.96
N VAL A 42 -1.21 -4.18 -15.23
CA VAL A 42 -2.52 -3.55 -15.03
C VAL A 42 -2.96 -2.86 -16.33
N PRO A 43 -4.26 -2.94 -16.72
CA PRO A 43 -4.78 -2.26 -17.89
C PRO A 43 -4.44 -0.76 -17.92
N GLU A 44 -4.12 -0.24 -19.11
CA GLU A 44 -3.96 1.20 -19.32
C GLU A 44 -5.34 1.88 -19.39
N THR A 45 -5.44 3.09 -18.84
CA THR A 45 -6.69 3.88 -18.84
C THR A 45 -6.59 5.19 -19.60
N LEU A 46 -5.38 5.63 -19.96
CA LEU A 46 -5.19 6.82 -20.78
C LEU A 46 -5.32 6.47 -22.26
N ASP A 47 -5.93 7.38 -23.01
CA ASP A 47 -5.99 7.27 -24.47
C ASP A 47 -4.60 7.31 -25.10
N SER A 48 -4.47 6.64 -26.25
CA SER A 48 -3.21 6.55 -27.00
C SER A 48 -2.65 7.91 -27.39
N THR A 49 -3.52 8.90 -27.68
CA THR A 49 -3.12 10.28 -27.98
C THR A 49 -2.47 10.96 -26.78
N VAL A 50 -2.99 10.75 -25.58
CA VAL A 50 -2.41 11.28 -24.33
C VAL A 50 -1.06 10.62 -24.07
N LEU A 51 -0.95 9.30 -24.27
CA LEU A 51 0.30 8.57 -24.11
C LEU A 51 1.39 9.06 -25.08
N GLN A 52 1.02 9.38 -26.32
CA GLN A 52 1.93 9.95 -27.32
C GLN A 52 2.44 11.33 -26.90
N VAL A 53 1.56 12.22 -26.42
CA VAL A 53 1.95 13.55 -25.92
C VAL A 53 2.87 13.43 -24.71
N MET A 54 2.61 12.47 -23.82
CA MET A 54 3.46 12.18 -22.67
C MET A 54 4.78 11.51 -23.04
N THR A 55 4.98 11.16 -24.33
CA THR A 55 6.14 10.39 -24.80
C THR A 55 6.31 9.09 -23.99
N ALA A 56 5.19 8.46 -23.62
CA ALA A 56 5.22 7.22 -22.88
C ALA A 56 5.76 6.09 -23.77
N PRO A 57 6.75 5.31 -23.30
CA PRO A 57 7.25 4.17 -24.05
C PRO A 57 6.14 3.10 -24.21
N PRO A 58 6.26 2.24 -25.23
CA PRO A 58 5.34 1.10 -25.37
C PRO A 58 5.40 0.22 -24.11
N LYS A 59 4.26 -0.42 -23.81
CA LYS A 59 4.20 -1.42 -22.74
C LYS A 59 5.10 -2.60 -23.08
N ARG A 60 5.59 -3.30 -22.04
CA ARG A 60 6.49 -4.42 -22.22
C ARG A 60 5.80 -5.55 -22.98
N GLU A 61 6.43 -6.02 -24.04
CA GLU A 61 5.94 -7.16 -24.82
C GLU A 61 5.96 -8.45 -23.99
N GLY A 62 5.04 -9.37 -24.30
CA GLY A 62 4.98 -10.70 -23.68
C GLY A 62 4.43 -10.75 -22.25
N VAL A 63 4.22 -9.61 -21.57
CA VAL A 63 3.60 -9.61 -20.23
C VAL A 63 2.09 -9.38 -20.36
N PRO A 64 1.25 -10.38 -20.01
CA PRO A 64 -0.20 -10.29 -20.19
C PRO A 64 -0.83 -9.22 -19.30
N VAL A 65 -1.95 -8.67 -19.77
CA VAL A 65 -2.77 -7.74 -18.98
C VAL A 65 -3.68 -8.54 -18.04
N ILE A 66 -3.67 -8.22 -16.74
CA ILE A 66 -4.50 -8.90 -15.75
C ILE A 66 -5.96 -8.43 -15.80
N THR A 67 -6.89 -9.34 -15.51
CA THR A 67 -8.28 -9.02 -15.20
C THR A 67 -8.58 -9.41 -13.74
N PRO A 68 -9.57 -8.80 -13.07
CA PRO A 68 -9.93 -9.15 -11.70
C PRO A 68 -10.19 -10.65 -11.50
N ALA A 69 -10.76 -11.33 -12.51
CA ALA A 69 -11.06 -12.76 -12.46
C ALA A 69 -9.82 -13.67 -12.36
N GLU A 70 -8.63 -13.16 -12.64
CA GLU A 70 -7.37 -13.90 -12.44
C GLU A 70 -6.92 -13.89 -10.97
N LEU A 71 -7.31 -12.89 -10.18
CA LEU A 71 -6.82 -12.71 -8.81
C LEU A 71 -7.04 -13.97 -7.94
N PRO A 72 -8.22 -14.64 -7.93
CA PRO A 72 -8.43 -15.82 -7.10
C PRO A 72 -7.46 -16.98 -7.36
N LYS A 73 -6.85 -17.04 -8.55
CA LYS A 73 -5.96 -18.13 -8.99
C LYS A 73 -4.55 -18.05 -8.42
N ALA A 74 -4.18 -16.95 -7.76
CA ALA A 74 -2.90 -16.80 -7.07
C ALA A 74 -3.06 -16.96 -5.57
N ASP A 75 -2.01 -17.39 -4.89
CA ASP A 75 -1.95 -17.48 -3.44
C ASP A 75 -1.45 -16.17 -2.80
N ALA A 76 -0.64 -15.43 -3.54
CA ALA A 76 -0.11 -14.15 -3.08
C ALA A 76 0.22 -13.19 -4.23
N TYR A 77 0.43 -11.92 -3.89
CA TYR A 77 0.67 -10.83 -4.83
C TYR A 77 1.87 -9.97 -4.42
N LEU A 78 2.61 -9.43 -5.39
CA LEU A 78 3.48 -8.28 -5.20
C LEU A 78 3.03 -7.17 -6.15
N PHE A 79 2.57 -6.05 -5.59
CA PHE A 79 2.03 -4.93 -6.35
C PHE A 79 3.10 -3.88 -6.64
N GLY A 80 3.37 -3.64 -7.92
CA GLY A 80 4.26 -2.57 -8.40
C GLY A 80 3.50 -1.29 -8.69
N ILE A 81 3.71 -0.25 -7.87
CA ILE A 81 2.91 0.98 -7.88
C ILE A 81 3.80 2.21 -8.12
N PRO A 82 3.73 2.86 -9.31
CA PRO A 82 4.40 4.13 -9.52
C PRO A 82 3.57 5.23 -8.85
N THR A 83 4.17 5.98 -7.93
CA THR A 83 3.42 6.92 -7.09
C THR A 83 2.71 8.00 -7.92
N ARG A 84 1.52 8.39 -7.46
CA ARG A 84 0.86 9.65 -7.82
C ARG A 84 0.50 10.36 -6.52
N PHE A 85 1.30 11.35 -6.17
CA PHE A 85 1.14 12.18 -4.98
C PHE A 85 1.02 11.36 -3.67
N GLY A 86 1.80 10.28 -3.54
CA GLY A 86 1.76 9.41 -2.36
C GLY A 86 0.61 8.40 -2.37
N THR A 87 -0.01 8.16 -3.52
CA THR A 87 -1.09 7.18 -3.72
C THR A 87 -0.87 6.36 -5.00
N ALA A 88 -1.70 5.33 -5.19
CA ALA A 88 -1.72 4.55 -6.42
C ALA A 88 -2.25 5.40 -7.61
N PRO A 89 -1.77 5.15 -8.84
CA PRO A 89 -2.27 5.83 -10.03
C PRO A 89 -3.69 5.35 -10.38
N ALA A 90 -4.39 6.14 -11.20
CA ALA A 90 -5.77 5.87 -11.61
C ALA A 90 -5.95 4.47 -12.22
N GLN A 91 -4.96 3.97 -12.97
CA GLN A 91 -4.95 2.63 -13.57
C GLN A 91 -5.08 1.52 -12.52
N ILE A 92 -4.26 1.59 -11.46
CA ILE A 92 -4.30 0.63 -10.36
C ILE A 92 -5.61 0.77 -9.59
N LYS A 93 -6.06 2.01 -9.36
CA LYS A 93 -7.34 2.27 -8.68
C LYS A 93 -8.52 1.69 -9.46
N ALA A 94 -8.60 1.91 -10.77
CA ALA A 94 -9.66 1.39 -11.63
C ALA A 94 -9.66 -0.15 -11.66
N PHE A 95 -8.48 -0.77 -11.76
CA PHE A 95 -8.36 -2.23 -11.66
C PHE A 95 -8.85 -2.76 -10.32
N TRP A 96 -8.49 -2.09 -9.20
CA TRP A 96 -8.94 -2.51 -7.88
C TRP A 96 -10.44 -2.27 -7.67
N ASP A 97 -11.00 -1.18 -8.19
CA ASP A 97 -12.43 -0.88 -8.10
C ASP A 97 -13.29 -1.92 -8.81
N ALA A 98 -12.75 -2.59 -9.84
CA ALA A 98 -13.41 -3.69 -10.53
C ALA A 98 -13.46 -5.01 -9.71
N THR A 99 -12.89 -5.05 -8.50
CA THR A 99 -12.86 -6.24 -7.63
C THR A 99 -14.08 -6.37 -6.70
N GLY A 100 -15.11 -5.51 -6.84
CA GLY A 100 -16.25 -5.47 -5.93
C GLY A 100 -17.00 -6.79 -5.74
N GLN A 101 -17.13 -7.61 -6.79
CA GLN A 101 -17.76 -8.94 -6.66
C GLN A 101 -16.87 -9.94 -5.90
N LEU A 102 -15.55 -9.88 -6.10
CA LEU A 102 -14.59 -10.72 -5.38
C LEU A 102 -14.60 -10.37 -3.89
N TRP A 103 -14.66 -9.07 -3.59
CA TRP A 103 -14.80 -8.54 -2.23
C TRP A 103 -16.06 -9.08 -1.56
N GLN A 104 -17.21 -8.95 -2.22
CA GLN A 104 -18.50 -9.39 -1.67
C GLN A 104 -18.50 -10.90 -1.33
N LYS A 105 -17.78 -11.70 -2.10
CA LYS A 105 -17.67 -13.16 -1.91
C LYS A 105 -16.53 -13.58 -1.00
N GLY A 106 -15.64 -12.66 -0.61
CA GLY A 106 -14.44 -12.97 0.16
C GLY A 106 -13.41 -13.83 -0.59
N GLU A 107 -13.38 -13.79 -1.93
CA GLU A 107 -12.54 -14.69 -2.74
C GLU A 107 -11.03 -14.43 -2.59
N LEU A 108 -10.66 -13.26 -2.06
CA LEU A 108 -9.25 -12.88 -1.84
C LEU A 108 -8.83 -12.99 -0.36
N ALA A 109 -9.74 -13.42 0.53
CA ALA A 109 -9.46 -13.52 1.95
C ALA A 109 -8.35 -14.54 2.25
N GLY A 110 -7.44 -14.19 3.15
CA GLY A 110 -6.33 -15.05 3.58
C GLY A 110 -5.15 -15.12 2.60
N LYS A 111 -5.27 -14.53 1.40
CA LYS A 111 -4.15 -14.36 0.48
C LYS A 111 -3.13 -13.36 1.03
N MET A 112 -1.91 -13.38 0.52
CA MET A 112 -0.85 -12.47 0.96
C MET A 112 -0.53 -11.40 -0.09
N ALA A 113 -0.12 -10.21 0.34
CA ALA A 113 0.37 -9.19 -0.58
C ALA A 113 1.53 -8.37 -0.01
N GLY A 114 2.49 -8.04 -0.87
CA GLY A 114 3.50 -7.01 -0.63
C GLY A 114 3.40 -5.90 -1.67
N ILE A 115 4.13 -4.81 -1.45
CA ILE A 115 4.07 -3.62 -2.32
C ILE A 115 5.49 -3.15 -2.62
N PHE A 116 5.76 -2.77 -3.86
CA PHE A 116 6.97 -2.06 -4.26
C PHE A 116 6.60 -0.87 -5.13
N PHE A 117 7.43 0.18 -5.13
CA PHE A 117 7.01 1.46 -5.68
C PHE A 117 8.13 2.26 -6.33
N SER A 118 7.75 3.31 -7.06
CA SER A 118 8.67 4.22 -7.72
C SER A 118 8.20 5.66 -7.52
N THR A 119 9.14 6.56 -7.21
CA THR A 119 8.87 7.99 -6.96
C THR A 119 9.80 8.86 -7.78
N ALA A 120 9.41 10.10 -8.07
CA ALA A 120 10.31 11.07 -8.71
C ALA A 120 11.38 11.59 -7.72
N SER A 121 11.00 11.79 -6.45
CA SER A 121 11.87 12.36 -5.41
C SER A 121 12.01 11.43 -4.20
N GLN A 122 13.04 11.68 -3.39
CA GLN A 122 13.45 10.82 -2.26
C GLN A 122 12.32 10.55 -1.25
N SER A 123 11.52 11.57 -0.93
CA SER A 123 10.44 11.45 0.06
C SER A 123 9.04 11.65 -0.55
N GLY A 124 8.95 11.69 -1.88
CA GLY A 124 7.71 11.97 -2.62
C GLY A 124 6.72 10.81 -2.70
N GLY A 125 6.64 9.99 -1.64
CA GLY A 125 5.73 8.85 -1.57
C GLY A 125 6.38 7.47 -1.44
N GLN A 126 7.64 7.38 -1.03
CA GLN A 126 8.35 6.09 -0.78
C GLN A 126 7.78 5.28 0.40
N GLU A 127 6.80 5.85 1.12
CA GLU A 127 6.13 5.18 2.24
C GLU A 127 4.61 5.31 2.10
N SER A 128 4.13 6.54 1.90
CA SER A 128 2.70 6.83 1.81
C SER A 128 1.99 6.10 0.67
N THR A 129 2.67 5.78 -0.44
CA THR A 129 2.09 4.97 -1.52
C THR A 129 1.68 3.58 -1.02
N ALA A 130 2.48 2.96 -0.14
CA ALA A 130 2.11 1.71 0.49
C ALA A 130 0.97 1.93 1.50
N TRP A 131 1.08 2.95 2.37
CA TRP A 131 0.07 3.22 3.42
C TRP A 131 -1.32 3.42 2.86
N THR A 132 -1.43 4.20 1.79
CA THR A 132 -2.70 4.52 1.16
C THR A 132 -3.23 3.36 0.32
N PHE A 133 -2.39 2.38 0.00
CA PHE A 133 -2.83 1.14 -0.62
C PHE A 133 -3.28 0.08 0.41
N LEU A 134 -2.77 0.09 1.64
CA LEU A 134 -3.14 -0.88 2.69
C LEU A 134 -4.66 -1.02 2.92
N PRO A 135 -5.49 0.04 2.96
CA PRO A 135 -6.94 -0.11 3.10
C PRO A 135 -7.55 -1.02 2.04
N ASN A 136 -7.04 -0.98 0.80
CA ASN A 136 -7.50 -1.84 -0.28
C ASN A 136 -7.28 -3.32 0.04
N LEU A 137 -6.12 -3.66 0.61
CA LEU A 137 -5.79 -5.03 1.03
C LEU A 137 -6.63 -5.48 2.22
N VAL A 138 -6.76 -4.63 3.24
CA VAL A 138 -7.48 -4.95 4.48
C VAL A 138 -8.97 -5.21 4.22
N HIS A 139 -9.61 -4.42 3.34
CA HIS A 139 -11.01 -4.63 2.99
C HIS A 139 -11.27 -5.99 2.32
N HIS A 140 -10.28 -6.56 1.63
CA HIS A 140 -10.33 -7.89 1.03
C HIS A 140 -9.83 -9.01 1.97
N GLN A 141 -9.47 -8.68 3.22
CA GLN A 141 -8.83 -9.60 4.17
C GLN A 141 -7.52 -10.22 3.63
N ILE A 142 -6.77 -9.45 2.84
CA ILE A 142 -5.43 -9.84 2.37
C ILE A 142 -4.40 -9.50 3.44
N ILE A 143 -3.52 -10.45 3.75
CA ILE A 143 -2.43 -10.32 4.71
C ILE A 143 -1.30 -9.51 4.08
N PHE A 144 -1.00 -8.34 4.64
CA PHE A 144 0.14 -7.54 4.19
C PHE A 144 1.47 -8.10 4.74
N VAL A 145 2.43 -8.37 3.86
CA VAL A 145 3.79 -8.79 4.21
C VAL A 145 4.76 -7.69 3.78
N PRO A 146 5.33 -6.92 4.73
CA PRO A 146 6.29 -5.86 4.43
C PRO A 146 7.68 -6.42 4.10
N LEU A 147 8.54 -5.59 3.51
CA LEU A 147 9.98 -5.90 3.36
C LEU A 147 10.69 -5.98 4.72
N GLY A 148 10.42 -5.02 5.61
CA GLY A 148 11.16 -4.83 6.85
C GLY A 148 12.61 -4.36 6.63
N TYR A 149 13.45 -4.45 7.65
CA TYR A 149 14.87 -4.09 7.53
C TYR A 149 15.77 -5.32 7.34
N SER A 150 15.70 -6.33 8.21
CA SER A 150 16.41 -7.63 8.13
C SER A 150 17.62 -7.70 7.17
N LYS A 151 17.55 -8.50 6.10
CA LYS A 151 18.62 -8.68 5.10
C LYS A 151 18.93 -7.42 4.28
N ALA A 152 18.00 -6.45 4.23
CA ALA A 152 18.15 -5.18 3.52
C ALA A 152 18.71 -4.06 4.43
N PHE A 153 19.03 -4.32 5.70
CA PHE A 153 19.35 -3.29 6.70
C PHE A 153 20.47 -2.36 6.20
N GLY A 154 21.61 -2.93 5.80
CA GLY A 154 22.76 -2.14 5.34
C GLY A 154 22.44 -1.23 4.14
N LEU A 155 21.61 -1.71 3.20
CA LEU A 155 21.22 -0.97 2.01
C LEU A 155 20.18 0.12 2.31
N LEU A 156 19.21 -0.16 3.19
CA LEU A 156 18.16 0.79 3.58
C LEU A 156 18.65 1.85 4.56
N THR A 157 19.71 1.59 5.32
CA THR A 157 20.33 2.57 6.22
C THR A 157 21.50 3.33 5.57
N ASP A 158 21.89 2.95 4.35
CA ASP A 158 22.94 3.64 3.61
C ASP A 158 22.47 5.07 3.25
N SER A 159 23.24 6.05 3.70
CA SER A 159 23.01 7.47 3.42
C SER A 159 24.08 8.09 2.52
N SER A 160 24.97 7.26 1.95
CA SER A 160 26.02 7.72 1.02
C SER A 160 25.48 8.11 -0.35
N GLN A 161 24.31 7.58 -0.72
CA GLN A 161 23.64 7.85 -1.99
C GLN A 161 22.12 7.89 -1.81
N VAL A 162 21.44 8.51 -2.77
CA VAL A 162 19.98 8.44 -2.84
C VAL A 162 19.57 7.02 -3.23
N THR A 163 18.83 6.35 -2.34
CA THR A 163 18.30 5.00 -2.52
C THR A 163 16.81 4.99 -2.22
N GLY A 164 16.02 4.42 -3.11
CA GLY A 164 14.61 4.18 -2.89
C GLY A 164 14.31 2.95 -2.04
N GLY A 165 13.09 2.91 -1.52
CA GLY A 165 12.60 1.83 -0.65
C GLY A 165 12.47 2.24 0.81
N SER A 166 11.74 1.42 1.55
CA SER A 166 11.49 1.60 2.98
C SER A 166 11.12 0.25 3.61
N ALA A 167 10.86 0.22 4.92
CA ALA A 167 10.38 -1.00 5.57
C ALA A 167 9.07 -1.53 4.96
N TYR A 168 8.28 -0.67 4.29
CA TYR A 168 7.02 -1.06 3.67
C TYR A 168 7.21 -1.81 2.35
N GLY A 169 8.37 -1.70 1.72
CA GLY A 169 8.61 -2.30 0.41
C GLY A 169 9.87 -1.78 -0.28
N ALA A 170 10.36 -2.57 -1.25
CA ALA A 170 11.39 -2.12 -2.17
C ALA A 170 10.92 -0.91 -2.99
N GLY A 171 11.83 0.00 -3.31
CA GLY A 171 11.49 1.17 -4.10
C GLY A 171 12.63 1.70 -4.95
N THR A 172 12.31 2.57 -5.90
CA THR A 172 13.30 3.23 -6.77
C THR A 172 12.97 4.71 -6.97
N VAL A 173 13.99 5.56 -7.06
CA VAL A 173 13.82 7.00 -7.36
C VAL A 173 14.11 7.27 -8.84
N ALA A 174 13.09 7.68 -9.60
CA ALA A 174 13.18 7.95 -11.04
C ALA A 174 13.78 9.33 -11.39
N GLY A 175 13.93 10.23 -10.42
CA GLY A 175 14.34 11.62 -10.67
C GLY A 175 13.18 12.49 -11.17
N GLY A 176 13.37 13.81 -11.14
CA GLY A 176 12.33 14.79 -11.49
C GLY A 176 11.89 14.75 -12.96
N ASP A 177 12.80 14.34 -13.84
CA ASP A 177 12.57 14.16 -15.28
C ASP A 177 12.35 12.68 -15.68
N GLY A 178 12.43 11.75 -14.73
CA GLY A 178 12.29 10.32 -14.99
C GLY A 178 13.52 9.67 -15.65
N SER A 179 14.68 10.34 -15.72
CA SER A 179 15.88 9.81 -16.37
C SER A 179 16.68 8.84 -15.50
N ARG A 180 16.60 8.95 -14.16
CA ARG A 180 17.37 8.12 -13.23
C ARG A 180 16.84 6.69 -13.22
N GLN A 181 17.65 5.76 -13.71
CA GLN A 181 17.37 4.33 -13.62
C GLN A 181 17.60 3.79 -12.21
N SER A 182 17.01 2.63 -11.92
CA SER A 182 17.18 1.97 -10.63
C SER A 182 18.65 1.67 -10.34
N SER A 183 19.12 2.09 -9.17
CA SER A 183 20.51 1.85 -8.76
C SER A 183 20.75 0.37 -8.43
N LYS A 184 22.02 -0.04 -8.38
CA LYS A 184 22.38 -1.40 -7.95
C LYS A 184 21.81 -1.74 -6.57
N ALA A 185 21.87 -0.79 -5.64
CA ALA A 185 21.31 -0.95 -4.30
C ALA A 185 19.78 -1.16 -4.33
N GLU A 186 19.05 -0.38 -5.14
CA GLU A 186 17.59 -0.52 -5.27
C GLU A 186 17.19 -1.87 -5.89
N LEU A 187 17.95 -2.35 -6.89
CA LEU A 187 17.74 -3.65 -7.52
C LEU A 187 18.05 -4.81 -6.56
N GLU A 188 19.07 -4.67 -5.72
CA GLU A 188 19.42 -5.66 -4.70
C GLU A 188 18.38 -5.71 -3.57
N ILE A 189 17.88 -4.55 -3.11
CA ILE A 189 16.77 -4.46 -2.16
C ILE A 189 15.52 -5.17 -2.73
N ALA A 190 15.22 -4.99 -4.02
CA ALA A 190 14.10 -5.65 -4.67
C ALA A 190 14.27 -7.18 -4.75
N GLU A 191 15.47 -7.68 -5.03
CA GLU A 191 15.74 -9.13 -4.98
C GLU A 191 15.55 -9.68 -3.56
N ILE A 192 16.08 -8.99 -2.54
CA ILE A 192 15.90 -9.36 -1.12
C ILE A 192 14.42 -9.38 -0.76
N HIS A 193 13.64 -8.41 -1.25
CA HIS A 193 12.21 -8.35 -1.01
C HIS A 193 11.47 -9.55 -1.60
N GLY A 194 11.75 -9.90 -2.85
CA GLY A 194 11.20 -11.10 -3.49
C GLY A 194 11.56 -12.37 -2.73
N GLU A 195 12.84 -12.54 -2.36
CA GLU A 195 13.32 -13.72 -1.62
C GLU A 195 12.63 -13.87 -0.25
N TYR A 196 12.53 -12.77 0.50
CA TYR A 196 11.84 -12.76 1.78
C TYR A 196 10.35 -13.10 1.63
N PHE A 197 9.67 -12.45 0.68
CA PHE A 197 8.25 -12.66 0.45
C PHE A 197 7.94 -14.11 0.06
N ALA A 198 8.72 -14.70 -0.86
CA ALA A 198 8.60 -16.11 -1.22
C ALA A 198 8.76 -17.03 0.00
N SER A 199 9.73 -16.74 0.87
CA SER A 199 9.97 -17.52 2.08
C SER A 199 8.78 -17.49 3.06
N VAL A 200 8.11 -16.34 3.19
CA VAL A 200 6.93 -16.18 4.05
C VAL A 200 5.74 -16.94 3.47
N VAL A 201 5.47 -16.77 2.17
CA VAL A 201 4.37 -17.45 1.48
C VAL A 201 4.55 -18.96 1.51
N ALA A 202 5.75 -19.47 1.25
CA ALA A 202 6.04 -20.90 1.28
C ALA A 202 5.86 -21.49 2.68
N LYS A 203 6.31 -20.78 3.74
CA LYS A 203 6.10 -21.20 5.13
C LYS A 203 4.62 -21.22 5.50
N TYR A 204 3.88 -20.16 5.17
CA TYR A 204 2.45 -20.06 5.46
C TYR A 204 1.66 -21.23 4.86
N HIS A 205 1.88 -21.52 3.57
CA HIS A 205 1.22 -22.63 2.89
C HIS A 205 1.72 -24.00 3.37
N GLY A 206 2.99 -24.09 3.81
CA GLY A 206 3.52 -25.28 4.47
C GLY A 206 2.79 -25.61 5.77
N CYS A 207 2.57 -24.61 6.63
CA CYS A 207 1.86 -24.77 7.89
C CYS A 207 0.39 -25.15 7.69
N ILE A 208 -0.33 -24.49 6.76
CA ILE A 208 -1.74 -24.82 6.48
C ILE A 208 -1.89 -26.28 6.02
N ARG A 209 -0.98 -26.76 5.17
CA ARG A 209 -0.98 -28.18 4.75
C ARG A 209 -0.73 -29.14 5.91
N HIS A 210 0.21 -28.82 6.80
CA HIS A 210 0.47 -29.67 7.96
C HIS A 210 -0.75 -29.77 8.88
N LEU A 211 -1.44 -28.65 9.14
CA LEU A 211 -2.65 -28.63 9.96
C LEU A 211 -3.80 -29.42 9.34
N THR A 212 -4.00 -29.32 8.02
CA THR A 212 -5.07 -30.06 7.32
C THR A 212 -4.80 -31.57 7.24
N MET A 213 -3.54 -31.99 7.10
CA MET A 213 -3.18 -33.42 7.12
C MET A 213 -3.30 -34.05 8.51
N SER A 214 -2.90 -33.32 9.57
CA SER A 214 -2.99 -33.80 10.96
C SER A 214 -4.43 -34.12 11.38
N THR A 215 -5.42 -33.41 10.84
CA THR A 215 -6.86 -33.68 11.12
C THR A 215 -7.43 -34.93 10.45
N THR A 216 -6.65 -35.64 9.62
CA THR A 216 -7.09 -36.89 8.95
C THR A 216 -6.60 -38.17 9.63
N ASP A 217 -5.82 -38.06 10.72
CA ASP A 217 -5.47 -39.19 11.59
C ASP A 217 -6.50 -39.31 12.73
N PRO A 218 -7.33 -40.37 12.78
CA PRO A 218 -8.35 -40.53 13.82
C PRO A 218 -7.76 -40.76 15.24
N SER A 219 -6.44 -40.92 15.38
CA SER A 219 -5.75 -41.03 16.68
C SER A 219 -5.15 -39.70 17.16
N ALA A 220 -5.04 -38.69 16.30
CA ALA A 220 -4.53 -37.38 16.68
C ALA A 220 -5.58 -36.65 17.52
N ALA A 221 -5.23 -36.34 18.77
CA ALA A 221 -6.06 -35.54 19.66
C ALA A 221 -6.56 -34.30 18.92
N LYS A 222 -7.89 -34.08 18.96
CA LYS A 222 -8.54 -32.94 18.31
C LYS A 222 -7.76 -31.67 18.69
N PRO A 223 -7.13 -30.96 17.72
CA PRO A 223 -6.57 -29.66 18.04
C PRO A 223 -7.72 -28.75 18.47
N ASP A 224 -7.53 -28.04 19.58
CA ASP A 224 -8.47 -27.02 20.04
C ASP A 224 -8.79 -26.11 18.86
N SER A 225 -10.08 -26.10 18.50
CA SER A 225 -10.58 -25.57 17.24
C SER A 225 -10.10 -24.13 16.99
N PHE A 226 -9.14 -23.95 16.09
CA PHE A 226 -8.99 -22.66 15.41
C PHE A 226 -10.08 -22.62 14.34
N ALA A 227 -11.28 -22.21 14.74
CA ALA A 227 -12.41 -22.05 13.85
C ALA A 227 -12.10 -20.93 12.84
N ILE A 228 -11.72 -21.30 11.61
CA ILE A 228 -12.00 -20.46 10.45
C ILE A 228 -13.52 -20.49 10.32
N GLY A 229 -14.16 -19.45 10.87
CA GLY A 229 -15.59 -19.41 11.13
C GLY A 229 -16.41 -19.72 9.88
N SER A 230 -17.05 -20.88 9.88
CA SER A 230 -18.33 -21.01 9.23
C SER A 230 -19.29 -20.06 9.94
N ILE A 231 -19.90 -19.13 9.20
CA ILE A 231 -20.91 -18.22 9.72
C ILE A 231 -22.13 -19.07 10.07
N SER A 232 -22.20 -19.55 11.31
CA SER A 232 -23.46 -19.99 11.88
C SER A 232 -24.23 -18.75 12.34
N LYS A 233 -25.45 -18.60 11.83
CA LYS A 233 -26.41 -17.62 12.32
C LYS A 233 -26.54 -17.83 13.82
N ARG A 234 -26.01 -16.92 14.63
CA ARG A 234 -26.25 -16.94 16.07
C ARG A 234 -27.42 -16.03 16.40
N ASP A 235 -28.42 -16.68 16.99
CA ASP A 235 -29.64 -16.13 17.52
C ASP A 235 -29.39 -15.02 18.54
N ARG A 236 -30.28 -14.04 18.48
CA ARG A 236 -30.32 -12.88 19.37
C ARG A 236 -31.35 -13.17 20.46
N SER A 237 -30.90 -13.72 21.59
CA SER A 237 -31.66 -13.78 22.84
C SER A 237 -30.68 -13.82 24.01
N GLY A 238 -30.92 -12.96 25.00
CA GLY A 238 -29.91 -12.49 25.95
C GLY A 238 -29.89 -13.16 27.31
N SER A 239 -28.98 -12.64 28.15
CA SER A 239 -28.91 -12.64 29.63
C SER A 239 -27.49 -12.14 29.93
N GLY A 240 -27.24 -10.96 30.51
CA GLY A 240 -27.76 -10.51 31.78
C GLY A 240 -26.86 -11.07 32.87
N ASP A 241 -25.72 -10.40 33.13
CA ASP A 241 -24.98 -10.47 34.39
C ASP A 241 -24.06 -9.25 34.55
N GLU A 242 -24.11 -8.68 35.75
CA GLU A 242 -23.56 -7.39 36.16
C GLU A 242 -22.03 -7.37 36.19
N ALA A 243 -21.43 -6.34 35.57
CA ALA A 243 -20.04 -5.98 35.79
C ALA A 243 -19.96 -4.69 36.64
N THR A 244 -19.26 -4.77 37.76
CA THR A 244 -18.99 -3.67 38.70
C THR A 244 -18.13 -2.56 38.07
N PRO A 245 -18.28 -1.29 38.51
CA PRO A 245 -17.71 -0.14 37.79
C PRO A 245 -16.25 0.14 38.17
N VAL A 246 -15.39 0.27 37.17
CA VAL A 246 -14.00 0.75 37.31
C VAL A 246 -13.90 2.15 36.66
N TYR A 247 -13.86 3.18 37.52
CA TYR A 247 -13.57 4.62 37.36
C TYR A 247 -14.28 5.46 36.26
N PRO A 248 -14.89 6.62 36.60
CA PRO A 248 -15.61 7.45 35.63
C PRO A 248 -14.69 8.39 34.85
N VAL A 249 -14.64 8.24 33.53
CA VAL A 249 -14.19 9.32 32.62
C VAL A 249 -15.41 10.18 32.29
N LYS A 250 -15.40 11.45 32.71
CA LYS A 250 -16.45 12.42 32.34
C LYS A 250 -16.32 12.76 30.85
N HIS A 251 -17.26 12.27 30.05
CA HIS A 251 -17.53 12.81 28.72
C HIS A 251 -18.68 13.82 28.78
N PRO A 252 -18.58 15.00 28.12
CA PRO A 252 -19.71 15.91 28.00
C PRO A 252 -20.79 15.25 27.13
N THR A 253 -22.01 15.14 27.68
CA THR A 253 -23.19 14.65 26.98
C THR A 253 -23.78 15.74 26.09
N VAL A 254 -23.87 15.48 24.79
CA VAL A 254 -24.79 16.20 23.91
C VAL A 254 -25.93 15.25 23.58
N SER A 255 -27.10 15.47 24.18
CA SER A 255 -28.30 14.70 23.86
C SER A 255 -28.94 15.27 22.60
N TYR A 256 -29.17 14.42 21.59
CA TYR A 256 -30.15 14.70 20.55
C TYR A 256 -31.44 13.96 20.90
N ALA A 257 -32.43 14.71 21.38
CA ALA A 257 -33.81 14.27 21.44
C ALA A 257 -34.69 15.43 20.94
N GLY A 258 -35.44 15.19 19.86
CA GLY A 258 -36.58 16.04 19.51
C GLY A 258 -36.84 16.26 18.03
N ALA A 259 -37.91 15.63 17.56
CA ALA A 259 -38.84 16.12 16.53
C ALA A 259 -38.46 15.95 15.05
N ALA A 260 -38.95 14.85 14.48
CA ALA A 260 -39.53 14.87 13.15
C ALA A 260 -40.93 15.53 13.22
N LYS A 261 -41.14 16.64 12.50
CA LYS A 261 -42.39 17.05 11.82
C LYS A 261 -42.23 18.42 11.15
N GLY A 262 -42.46 18.47 9.83
CA GLY A 262 -42.74 19.69 9.05
C GLY A 262 -41.53 20.53 8.62
N ARG A 263 -41.07 20.39 7.38
CA ARG A 263 -40.21 21.39 6.72
C ARG A 263 -41.07 22.29 5.82
N PRO A 264 -41.15 23.61 6.06
CA PRO A 264 -41.28 24.57 4.98
C PRO A 264 -39.91 24.86 4.38
N ALA A 265 -39.87 25.11 3.07
CA ALA A 265 -38.67 25.47 2.32
C ALA A 265 -38.11 26.83 2.79
N ALA A 266 -36.81 26.90 3.10
CA ALA A 266 -36.09 28.16 3.23
C ALA A 266 -34.58 28.01 2.91
N GLN A 267 -34.24 28.54 1.73
CA GLN A 267 -33.06 29.36 1.41
C GLN A 267 -31.65 28.87 1.74
N SER A 268 -30.94 28.57 0.66
CA SER A 268 -29.48 28.56 0.53
C SER A 268 -28.86 29.90 0.94
N SER A 269 -28.01 29.92 1.96
CA SER A 269 -26.82 30.79 2.01
C SER A 269 -25.92 30.42 3.20
N ASN A 270 -24.62 30.52 2.99
CA ASN A 270 -23.55 30.61 3.99
C ASN A 270 -23.01 29.31 4.62
N LEU A 271 -22.22 28.57 3.82
CA LEU A 271 -21.14 27.71 4.34
C LEU A 271 -19.75 28.06 3.75
N PHE A 272 -19.62 29.22 3.09
CA PHE A 272 -18.41 29.61 2.36
C PHE A 272 -17.47 30.59 3.07
N ASN A 273 -17.67 30.88 4.36
CA ASN A 273 -16.93 31.98 5.03
C ASN A 273 -16.02 31.58 6.21
N TYR A 274 -15.68 30.30 6.37
CA TYR A 274 -14.81 29.89 7.49
C TYR A 274 -13.31 29.74 7.18
N TYR A 275 -12.85 30.02 5.95
CA TYR A 275 -11.43 29.84 5.57
C TYR A 275 -10.73 31.03 4.87
N SER A 276 -11.28 32.25 4.89
CA SER A 276 -10.73 33.37 4.08
C SER A 276 -10.35 34.65 4.84
N THR A 277 -9.95 34.60 6.13
CA THR A 277 -9.55 35.85 6.83
C THR A 277 -8.28 35.79 7.68
N SER A 278 -7.60 34.64 7.79
CA SER A 278 -6.37 34.54 8.60
C SER A 278 -5.06 34.67 7.82
N ASN A 279 -5.05 34.65 6.48
CA ASN A 279 -3.82 34.71 5.68
C ASN A 279 -3.60 35.98 4.84
N SER A 280 -4.55 36.92 4.73
CA SER A 280 -4.35 38.13 3.91
C SER A 280 -3.65 39.29 4.64
N LYS A 281 -3.66 39.31 5.98
CA LYS A 281 -3.04 40.42 6.76
C LYS A 281 -1.51 40.33 6.87
N ASN A 282 -0.94 39.13 6.74
CA ASN A 282 0.52 38.95 6.79
C ASN A 282 1.20 39.12 5.42
N TYR A 283 0.45 38.98 4.32
CA TYR A 283 1.01 39.14 2.98
C TYR A 283 1.17 40.61 2.56
N GLN A 284 0.25 41.49 2.99
CA GLN A 284 0.34 42.93 2.65
C GLN A 284 1.33 43.73 3.50
N LYS A 285 1.72 43.23 4.68
CA LYS A 285 2.69 43.94 5.55
C LYS A 285 4.14 43.84 5.08
N ASN A 286 4.45 42.86 4.21
CA ASN A 286 5.81 42.61 3.71
C ASN A 286 6.16 43.29 2.38
N GLN A 287 5.24 44.04 1.76
CA GLN A 287 5.50 44.75 0.50
C GLN A 287 5.85 46.24 0.67
N GLN A 288 5.87 46.78 1.90
CA GLN A 288 6.04 48.23 2.12
C GLN A 288 7.39 48.69 2.72
N ASN A 289 8.47 47.89 2.72
CA ASN A 289 9.80 48.42 3.09
C ASN A 289 10.98 47.55 2.59
N PRO A 290 11.65 47.88 1.47
CA PRO A 290 12.77 47.10 0.94
C PRO A 290 14.10 47.23 1.70
N THR A 291 14.21 48.03 2.77
CA THR A 291 15.52 48.45 3.32
C THR A 291 15.89 47.89 4.70
N LYS A 292 15.24 46.84 5.20
CA LYS A 292 15.56 46.23 6.52
C LYS A 292 16.08 44.79 6.51
N GLN A 293 16.36 44.19 5.35
CA GLN A 293 16.95 42.82 5.29
C GLN A 293 18.48 42.77 5.11
N GLN A 294 19.18 43.89 4.98
CA GLN A 294 20.65 43.90 4.80
C GLN A 294 21.49 44.10 6.09
N LYS A 295 20.91 44.01 7.29
CA LYS A 295 21.67 44.21 8.55
C LYS A 295 21.91 42.97 9.43
N ASN A 296 21.50 41.76 9.03
CA ASN A 296 21.71 40.55 9.82
C ASN A 296 22.76 39.56 9.26
N VAL A 297 23.59 39.96 8.29
CA VAL A 297 24.63 39.08 7.69
C VAL A 297 26.02 39.29 8.31
N LYS A 298 26.17 40.11 9.36
CA LYS A 298 27.48 40.33 10.02
C LYS A 298 27.44 40.08 11.52
N THR A 299 27.30 38.81 11.92
CA THR A 299 27.82 38.28 13.20
C THR A 299 27.52 36.78 13.34
N GLN A 300 28.30 35.94 12.64
CA GLN A 300 28.55 34.58 13.13
C GLN A 300 30.07 34.41 13.22
N LYS A 301 30.57 34.29 14.45
CA LYS A 301 31.96 33.92 14.74
C LYS A 301 32.18 32.45 14.34
N PRO A 302 33.37 32.08 13.85
CA PRO A 302 33.68 30.68 13.54
C PRO A 302 33.81 29.87 14.82
N LEU A 303 33.18 28.69 14.85
CA LEU A 303 33.40 27.66 15.87
C LEU A 303 34.82 27.11 15.67
N LYS A 304 35.63 27.12 16.74
CA LYS A 304 36.94 26.46 16.79
C LYS A 304 36.75 24.96 16.98
N ASN A 305 37.62 24.22 16.29
CA ASN A 305 37.84 22.76 16.24
C ASN A 305 37.40 21.94 17.45
#